data_AF-A0A7D9HZH7-F1
#
_entry.id   AF-A0A7D9HZH7-F1
#
_cell.length_a   1.000
_cell.length_b   1.000
_cell.length_c   1.000
_cell.angle_alpha   90.00
_cell.angle_beta   90.00
_cell.angle_gamma   90.00
#
_symmetry.space_group_name_H-M   'P 1'
#
loop_
_entity.id
_entity.type
_entity.pdbx_description
1 polymer ?
#
loop_
_entity_poly.entity_id
_entity_poly.type
_entity_poly.pdbx_seq_one_letter_code
_entity_poly.pdbx_strand_id
1 'polypeptide(L)'
;MLCRATKTVSAVSRRALAAAVLTVPTRAEHTLPGLDYDYGALEPHISAEIMQIHHSKHHATYVNNLNIAEEKYAEAQAKGTARLQFNFCGLANTSVFQTLQYGT
;
A
#
# COMPACT_ATOMS: atom_id res chain seq x y z
N MET A 1 -47.72 34.21 -42.84
CA MET A 1 -47.16 34.61 -41.52
C MET A 1 -47.91 33.86 -40.43
N LEU A 2 -47.35 32.78 -39.90
CA LEU A 2 -47.03 32.63 -38.47
C LEU A 2 -46.41 31.25 -38.26
N CYS A 3 -45.23 31.30 -37.67
CA CYS A 3 -44.32 30.22 -37.36
C CYS A 3 -44.78 29.50 -36.09
N ARG A 4 -44.72 28.17 -36.03
CA ARG A 4 -44.58 27.49 -34.73
C ARG A 4 -43.76 26.21 -34.87
N ALA A 5 -42.47 26.37 -34.57
CA ALA A 5 -41.51 25.29 -34.46
C ALA A 5 -41.76 24.45 -33.19
N THR A 6 -41.85 23.13 -33.41
CA THR A 6 -41.34 21.99 -32.64
C THR A 6 -40.95 22.17 -31.17
N LYS A 7 -41.51 21.32 -30.30
CA LYS A 7 -40.75 20.59 -29.26
C LYS A 7 -41.34 19.19 -29.07
N THR A 8 -40.80 18.21 -29.81
CA THR A 8 -40.98 16.78 -29.52
C THR A 8 -40.19 16.44 -28.25
N VAL A 9 -40.88 16.03 -27.19
CA VAL A 9 -40.24 15.47 -26.00
C VAL A 9 -40.02 13.98 -26.26
N SER A 10 -38.85 13.60 -26.77
CA SER A 10 -38.43 12.19 -26.81
C SER A 10 -37.69 11.88 -25.52
N ALA A 11 -38.36 11.14 -24.64
CA ALA A 11 -37.77 10.62 -23.41
C ALA A 11 -36.73 9.55 -23.78
N VAL A 12 -35.46 9.95 -23.86
CA VAL A 12 -34.35 9.00 -23.96
C VAL A 12 -34.24 8.27 -22.62
N SER A 13 -34.71 7.03 -22.63
CA SER A 13 -34.53 6.04 -21.58
C SER A 13 -33.06 6.00 -21.15
N ARG A 14 -32.79 6.45 -19.93
CA ARG A 14 -31.47 6.29 -19.29
C ARG A 14 -31.34 4.82 -18.94
N ARG A 15 -30.95 4.02 -19.93
CA ARG A 15 -30.57 2.62 -19.75
C ARG A 15 -29.43 2.63 -18.74
N ALA A 16 -29.72 2.13 -17.54
CA ALA A 16 -28.77 2.04 -16.45
C ALA A 16 -27.52 1.28 -16.94
N LEU A 17 -26.38 1.97 -17.00
CA LEU A 17 -25.09 1.30 -16.98
C LEU A 17 -24.98 0.68 -15.60
N ALA A 18 -25.27 -0.63 -15.51
CA ALA A 18 -24.86 -1.41 -14.35
C ALA A 18 -23.34 -1.26 -14.24
N ALA A 19 -22.89 -0.64 -13.15
CA ALA A 19 -21.49 -0.50 -12.83
C ALA A 19 -20.89 -1.91 -12.77
N ALA A 20 -20.06 -2.26 -13.76
CA ALA A 20 -19.15 -3.37 -13.63
C ALA A 20 -18.23 -3.01 -12.45
N VAL A 21 -18.47 -3.63 -11.30
CA VAL A 21 -17.60 -3.55 -10.13
C VAL A 21 -16.27 -4.16 -10.55
N LEU A 22 -15.34 -3.30 -10.95
CA LEU A 22 -13.94 -3.64 -11.06
C LEU A 22 -13.48 -3.95 -9.63
N THR A 23 -13.46 -5.22 -9.26
CA THR A 23 -12.75 -5.67 -8.07
C THR A 23 -11.26 -5.44 -8.33
N VAL A 24 -10.79 -4.24 -8.01
CA VAL A 24 -9.36 -3.95 -7.97
C VAL A 24 -8.78 -4.87 -6.89
N PRO A 25 -7.80 -5.73 -7.22
CA PRO A 25 -7.21 -6.59 -6.21
C PRO A 25 -6.60 -5.71 -5.12
N THR A 26 -7.11 -5.83 -3.90
CA THR A 26 -6.48 -5.27 -2.72
C THR A 26 -5.14 -5.98 -2.54
N ARG A 27 -4.05 -5.23 -2.44
CA ARG A 27 -2.74 -5.81 -2.12
C ARG A 27 -2.84 -6.55 -0.78
N ALA A 28 -2.24 -7.72 -0.68
CA ALA A 28 -2.20 -8.47 0.59
C ALA A 28 -1.45 -7.66 1.66
N GLU A 29 -1.87 -7.79 2.92
CA GLU A 29 -1.19 -7.13 4.04
C GLU A 29 0.27 -7.58 4.15
N HIS A 30 1.16 -6.64 4.43
CA HIS A 30 2.57 -6.95 4.68
C HIS A 30 2.73 -7.51 6.07
N THR A 31 3.58 -8.54 6.18
CA THR A 31 3.91 -9.19 7.45
C THR A 31 5.40 -9.06 7.74
N LEU A 32 5.76 -8.99 9.01
CA LEU A 32 7.16 -9.03 9.43
C LEU A 32 7.72 -10.44 9.15
N PRO A 33 8.72 -10.60 8.27
CA PRO A 33 9.33 -11.90 8.04
C PRO A 33 10.08 -12.38 9.29
N GLY A 34 10.07 -13.68 9.54
CA GLY A 34 10.93 -14.28 10.56
C GLY A 34 12.40 -14.20 10.18
N LEU A 35 13.28 -14.34 11.17
CA LEU A 35 14.72 -14.50 10.95
C LEU A 35 15.05 -15.99 10.78
N ASP A 36 15.86 -16.32 9.79
CA ASP A 36 16.38 -17.69 9.59
C ASP A 36 17.55 -18.03 10.54
N TYR A 37 17.99 -17.07 11.36
CA TYR A 37 19.09 -17.21 12.29
C TYR A 37 18.82 -16.51 13.62
N ASP A 38 19.54 -16.93 14.66
CA ASP A 38 19.48 -16.34 15.99
C ASP A 38 20.04 -14.92 16.03
N TYR A 39 19.50 -14.06 16.89
CA TYR A 39 19.92 -12.66 17.01
C TYR A 39 21.44 -12.46 17.20
N GLY A 40 22.13 -13.41 17.83
CA GLY A 40 23.58 -13.36 18.06
C GLY A 40 24.45 -13.97 16.96
N ALA A 41 23.89 -14.45 15.85
CA ALA A 41 24.65 -15.14 14.80
C ALA A 41 25.70 -14.27 14.10
N LEU A 42 25.61 -12.95 14.28
CA LEU A 42 26.47 -11.94 13.63
C LEU A 42 27.53 -11.33 14.57
N GLU A 43 27.63 -11.86 15.79
CA GLU A 43 28.68 -11.47 16.74
C GLU A 43 30.07 -11.92 16.25
N PRO A 44 31.15 -11.16 16.52
CA PRO A 44 31.21 -9.93 17.32
C PRO A 44 30.95 -8.65 16.51
N HIS A 45 30.56 -8.78 15.24
CA HIS A 45 30.47 -7.65 14.31
C HIS A 45 29.19 -6.84 14.51
N ILE A 46 28.09 -7.51 14.83
CA ILE A 46 26.81 -6.87 15.13
C ILE A 46 26.27 -7.51 16.40
N SER A 47 25.93 -6.67 17.39
CA SER A 47 25.48 -7.18 18.66
C SER A 47 24.08 -7.82 18.59
N ALA A 48 23.86 -8.86 19.39
CA ALA A 48 22.55 -9.51 19.47
C ALA A 48 21.43 -8.52 19.88
N GLU A 49 21.74 -7.58 20.77
CA GLU A 49 20.82 -6.52 21.20
C GLU A 49 20.40 -5.61 20.04
N ILE A 50 21.36 -5.22 19.18
CA ILE A 50 21.07 -4.39 17.99
C ILE A 50 20.16 -5.16 17.05
N MET A 51 20.45 -6.43 16.76
CA MET A 51 19.62 -7.25 15.87
C MET A 51 18.20 -7.42 16.42
N GLN A 52 18.05 -7.61 17.74
CA GLN A 52 16.75 -7.70 18.37
C GLN A 52 15.95 -6.41 18.23
N ILE A 53 16.55 -5.27 18.57
CA ILE A 53 15.89 -3.95 18.47
C ILE A 53 15.56 -3.62 17.01
N HIS A 54 16.47 -3.92 16.08
CA HIS A 54 16.30 -3.67 14.66
C HIS A 54 15.11 -4.45 14.09
N HIS A 55 15.05 -5.75 14.33
CA HIS A 55 13.99 -6.60 13.82
C HIS A 55 12.65 -6.34 14.54
N SER A 56 12.63 -6.44 15.88
CA SER A 56 11.37 -6.46 16.63
C SER A 56 10.71 -5.09 16.80
N LYS A 57 11.48 -3.99 16.68
CA LYS A 57 10.95 -2.63 16.82
C LYS A 57 10.98 -1.89 15.50
N HIS A 58 12.15 -1.70 14.88
CA HIS A 58 12.26 -0.85 13.70
C HIS A 58 11.57 -1.47 12.49
N HIS A 59 11.91 -2.71 12.13
CA HIS A 59 11.29 -3.39 11.00
C HIS A 59 9.79 -3.61 11.22
N ALA A 60 9.38 -4.06 12.42
CA ALA A 60 7.97 -4.18 12.79
C ALA A 60 7.18 -2.87 12.61
N THR A 61 7.73 -1.75 13.08
CA THR A 61 7.09 -0.42 12.92
C THR A 61 6.95 -0.05 11.45
N TYR A 62 7.94 -0.34 10.62
CA TYR A 62 7.89 -0.04 9.20
C TYR A 62 6.82 -0.87 8.46
N VAL A 63 6.69 -2.16 8.76
CA VAL A 63 5.63 -3.02 8.20
C VAL A 63 4.25 -2.48 8.56
N ASN A 64 4.03 -2.13 9.83
CA ASN A 64 2.75 -1.59 10.28
C ASN A 64 2.41 -0.25 9.59
N ASN A 65 3.41 0.65 9.48
CA ASN A 65 3.22 1.94 8.82
C ASN A 65 2.95 1.79 7.31
N LEU A 66 3.53 0.78 6.66
CA LEU A 66 3.26 0.47 5.27
C LEU A 66 1.81 0.03 5.06
N ASN A 67 1.30 -0.88 5.90
CA ASN A 67 -0.10 -1.30 5.86
C ASN A 67 -1.06 -0.12 6.05
N ILE A 68 -0.83 0.72 7.07
CA ILE A 68 -1.64 1.94 7.32
C ILE A 68 -1.61 2.89 6.11
N ALA A 69 -0.46 3.05 5.46
CA ALA A 69 -0.33 3.92 4.30
C ALA A 69 -1.09 3.36 3.08
N GLU A 70 -1.12 2.05 2.90
CA GLU A 70 -1.87 1.39 1.83
C GLU A 70 -3.38 1.52 2.02
N GLU A 71 -3.87 1.40 3.26
CA GLU A 71 -5.26 1.67 3.60
C GLU A 71 -5.66 3.11 3.26
N LYS A 72 -4.86 4.08 3.73
CA LYS A 72 -5.07 5.51 3.43
C LYS A 72 -5.01 5.80 1.94
N TYR A 73 -4.14 5.09 1.21
CA TYR A 73 -4.06 5.22 -0.24
C TYR A 73 -5.30 4.67 -0.93
N ALA A 74 -5.79 3.49 -0.52
CA ALA A 74 -7.03 2.93 -1.05
C ALA A 74 -8.22 3.86 -0.83
N GLU A 75 -8.32 4.48 0.36
CA GLU A 75 -9.33 5.51 0.63
C GLU A 75 -9.17 6.75 -0.25
N ALA A 76 -7.94 7.25 -0.42
CA ALA A 76 -7.67 8.45 -1.21
C ALA A 76 -7.92 8.21 -2.71
N GLN A 77 -7.66 6.99 -3.20
CA GLN A 77 -8.02 6.53 -4.55
C GLN A 77 -9.55 6.54 -4.73
N ALA A 78 -10.30 6.00 -3.76
CA ALA A 78 -11.76 6.00 -3.80
C ALA A 78 -12.36 7.42 -3.79
N LYS A 79 -11.70 8.36 -3.10
CA LYS A 79 -12.10 9.78 -3.03
C LYS A 79 -11.61 10.61 -4.23
N GLY A 80 -10.76 10.05 -5.11
CA GLY A 80 -10.18 10.77 -6.25
C GLY A 80 -9.16 11.86 -5.86
N THR A 81 -8.67 11.84 -4.61
CA THR A 81 -7.78 12.86 -4.04
C THR A 81 -6.36 12.33 -3.78
N ALA A 82 -5.94 11.30 -4.51
CA ALA A 82 -4.69 10.60 -4.24
C ALA A 82 -3.45 11.50 -4.40
N ARG A 83 -2.82 11.88 -3.28
CA ARG A 83 -1.41 12.28 -3.19
C ARG A 83 -0.70 11.35 -2.23
N LEU A 84 0.16 10.48 -2.75
CA LEU A 84 1.02 9.60 -1.95
C LEU A 84 2.25 10.38 -1.48
N GLN A 85 2.33 10.67 -0.18
CA GLN A 85 3.57 11.12 0.47
C GLN A 85 4.04 10.00 1.39
N PHE A 86 5.02 9.23 0.93
CA PHE A 86 5.61 8.13 1.70
C PHE A 86 7.01 8.53 2.19
N ASN A 87 7.29 8.44 3.49
CA ASN A 87 8.66 8.59 4.01
C ASN A 87 9.45 7.30 3.73
N PHE A 88 9.96 7.19 2.51
CA PHE A 88 10.60 5.99 1.96
C PHE A 88 12.00 5.70 2.55
N CYS A 89 12.62 6.69 3.20
CA CYS A 89 14.02 6.63 3.66
C CYS A 89 14.32 5.48 4.65
N GLY A 90 13.30 4.94 5.34
CA GLY A 90 13.48 3.85 6.31
C GLY A 90 13.29 2.43 5.77
N LEU A 91 12.25 2.21 4.96
CA LEU A 91 11.80 0.88 4.52
C LEU A 91 12.79 0.16 3.61
N ALA A 92 13.39 0.88 2.66
CA ALA A 92 14.35 0.30 1.74
C ALA A 92 15.65 -0.09 2.45
N ASN A 93 16.04 0.64 3.51
CA ASN A 93 17.30 0.41 4.19
C ASN A 93 17.24 -0.75 5.19
N THR A 94 16.08 -1.02 5.80
CA THR A 94 15.89 -2.17 6.73
C THR A 94 15.82 -3.48 5.97
N SER A 95 15.02 -3.55 4.90
CA SER A 95 14.90 -4.78 4.10
C SER A 95 16.20 -5.08 3.36
N VAL A 96 16.88 -4.09 2.77
CA VAL A 96 18.17 -4.31 2.10
C VAL A 96 19.26 -4.74 3.08
N PHE A 97 19.29 -4.22 4.31
CA PHE A 97 20.24 -4.70 5.32
C PHE A 97 19.99 -6.16 5.70
N GLN A 98 18.72 -6.55 5.82
CA GLN A 98 18.28 -7.94 5.92
C GLN A 98 18.83 -8.68 4.68
N THR A 99 18.34 -8.41 3.47
CA THR A 99 18.60 -9.19 2.24
C THR A 99 20.08 -9.32 1.87
N LEU A 100 20.91 -8.31 2.13
CA LEU A 100 22.37 -8.40 1.89
C LEU A 100 23.06 -9.40 2.83
N GLN A 101 22.44 -9.77 3.95
CA GLN A 101 22.88 -10.86 4.83
C GLN A 101 22.22 -12.21 4.50
N TYR A 102 21.06 -12.25 3.81
CA TYR A 102 20.35 -13.48 3.39
C TYR A 102 20.69 -13.90 1.96
N GLY A 103 21.97 -14.05 1.65
CA GLY A 103 22.45 -14.50 0.34
C GLY A 103 21.56 -15.58 -0.29
N THR A 104 20.76 -15.16 -1.27
CA THR A 104 20.12 -15.96 -2.33
C THR A 104 20.44 -15.28 -3.65
#